data_AF-A0A2D5ANC1-F1
#
_entry.id   AF-A0A2D5ANC1-F1
#
_cell.length_a   1.000
_cell.length_b   1.000
_cell.length_c   1.000
_cell.angle_alpha   90.00
_cell.angle_beta   90.00
_cell.angle_gamma   90.00
#
_symmetry.space_group_name_H-M   'P 1'
#
loop_
_entity.id
_entity.type
_entity.pdbx_description
1 polymer ?
#
loop_
_entity_poly.entity_id
_entity_poly.type
_entity_poly.pdbx_seq_one_letter_code
_entity_poly.pdbx_strand_id
1 'polypeptide(L)'
;TRRNAIWFFEELNRIQGIKDIGISTNGTLLEKLTPQGITTAQALKNAGVRTVNVSLDTLDRRSYAKTTGRDILDRAIGGIDAARSAGFEKIKLNTVLMRHHNEHELKNLVKFAGDRDLLLRFIELMPVSSTHVLTEENFLPSGEAKKLIEFQLGKLKPRPDFRTNGPSSYYQLQNSDQLIGFIGAMTNLNFCETCNKLRLTSEGKLRPCLGSHLEFDMREVLRNPSMDDNDIAKFFLEVVNRKPEQHEFRENYQPGRKMIAIGG
;
A
#
# COMPACT_ATOMS: atom_id res chain seq x y z
N THR A 1 -16.72 -5.83 -1.23
CA THR A 1 -15.73 -6.93 -1.07
C THR A 1 -15.69 -7.74 -2.34
N ARG A 2 -14.52 -8.23 -2.77
CA ARG A 2 -14.39 -9.09 -3.95
C ARG A 2 -14.66 -10.54 -3.56
N ARG A 3 -15.71 -11.15 -4.11
CA ARG A 3 -15.98 -12.58 -3.94
C ARG A 3 -14.91 -13.41 -4.65
N ASN A 4 -14.65 -14.61 -4.15
CA ASN A 4 -13.68 -15.56 -4.73
C ASN A 4 -12.26 -15.00 -4.89
N ALA A 5 -11.84 -14.08 -4.01
CA ALA A 5 -10.49 -13.53 -4.04
C ALA A 5 -9.42 -14.61 -3.77
N ILE A 6 -9.71 -15.60 -2.93
CA ILE A 6 -8.78 -16.72 -2.63
C ILE A 6 -8.45 -17.49 -3.90
N TRP A 7 -9.48 -17.94 -4.64
CA TRP A 7 -9.32 -18.60 -5.93
C TRP A 7 -8.45 -17.79 -6.91
N PHE A 8 -8.66 -16.47 -6.99
CA PHE A 8 -7.85 -15.62 -7.86
C PHE A 8 -6.35 -15.67 -7.48
N PHE A 9 -6.01 -15.68 -6.20
CA PHE A 9 -4.62 -15.81 -5.77
C PHE A 9 -4.05 -17.21 -6.04
N GLU A 10 -4.86 -18.26 -5.92
CA GLU A 10 -4.46 -19.62 -6.30
C GLU A 10 -4.10 -19.70 -7.79
N GLU A 11 -4.91 -19.09 -8.67
CA GLU A 11 -4.62 -19.03 -10.11
C GLU A 11 -3.36 -18.20 -10.38
N LEU A 12 -3.20 -17.03 -9.74
CA LEU A 12 -1.97 -16.22 -9.89
C LEU A 12 -0.72 -16.99 -9.47
N ASN A 13 -0.78 -17.75 -8.38
CA ASN A 13 0.36 -18.50 -7.86
C ASN A 13 0.80 -19.65 -8.77
N ARG A 14 -0.05 -20.09 -9.72
CA ARG A 14 0.30 -21.10 -10.73
C ARG A 14 1.04 -20.52 -11.94
N ILE A 15 1.01 -19.20 -12.13
CA ILE A 15 1.61 -18.55 -13.31
C ILE A 15 3.13 -18.56 -13.18
N GLN A 16 3.80 -19.24 -14.11
CA GLN A 16 5.26 -19.20 -14.18
C GLN A 16 5.76 -17.77 -14.40
N GLY A 17 6.76 -17.37 -13.62
CA GLY A 17 7.34 -16.02 -13.67
C GLY A 17 6.85 -15.08 -12.56
N ILE A 18 5.70 -15.34 -11.94
CA ILE A 18 5.28 -14.63 -10.72
C ILE A 18 6.06 -15.19 -9.54
N LYS A 19 6.89 -14.35 -8.91
CA LYS A 19 7.76 -14.72 -7.78
C LYS A 19 7.27 -14.23 -6.42
N ASP A 20 6.47 -13.17 -6.40
CA ASP A 20 5.96 -12.56 -5.18
C ASP A 20 4.53 -12.07 -5.40
N ILE A 21 3.64 -12.47 -4.49
CA ILE A 21 2.24 -12.05 -4.44
C ILE A 21 2.02 -11.38 -3.08
N GLY A 22 1.68 -10.10 -3.14
CA GLY A 22 1.33 -9.32 -1.96
C GLY A 22 -0.08 -8.74 -2.08
N ILE A 23 -0.69 -8.47 -0.93
CA ILE A 23 -1.98 -7.77 -0.88
C ILE A 23 -1.87 -6.47 -0.09
N SER A 24 -2.72 -5.50 -0.44
CA SER A 24 -2.98 -4.32 0.38
C SER A 24 -4.42 -4.37 0.87
N THR A 25 -4.64 -4.10 2.16
CA THR A 25 -5.95 -4.25 2.82
C THR A 25 -6.06 -3.31 4.01
N ASN A 26 -7.28 -3.01 4.47
CA ASN A 26 -7.50 -2.35 5.75
C ASN A 26 -7.50 -3.32 6.96
N GLY A 27 -7.23 -4.61 6.71
CA GLY A 27 -7.08 -5.64 7.73
C GLY A 27 -8.39 -6.25 8.26
N THR A 28 -9.50 -5.53 8.18
CA THR A 28 -10.78 -5.85 8.87
C THR A 28 -11.44 -7.19 8.51
N LEU A 29 -10.98 -7.86 7.45
CA LEU A 29 -11.48 -9.16 7.00
C LEU A 29 -10.49 -10.30 7.21
N LEU A 30 -9.24 -10.02 7.61
CA LEU A 30 -8.19 -11.04 7.71
C LEU A 30 -8.48 -12.08 8.80
N GLU A 31 -9.04 -11.65 9.93
CA GLU A 31 -9.46 -12.55 11.02
C GLU A 31 -10.73 -13.34 10.71
N LYS A 32 -11.52 -12.93 9.70
CA LYS A 32 -12.81 -13.55 9.41
C LYS A 32 -12.63 -14.99 8.98
N LEU A 33 -13.41 -15.91 9.56
CA LEU A 33 -13.41 -17.31 9.17
C LEU A 33 -13.99 -17.51 7.76
N THR A 34 -13.33 -18.38 7.02
CA THR A 34 -13.80 -18.96 5.76
C THR A 34 -14.77 -20.11 6.03
N PRO A 35 -15.54 -20.59 5.03
CA PRO A 35 -16.37 -21.79 5.19
C PRO A 35 -15.61 -23.03 5.67
N GLN A 36 -14.29 -23.07 5.46
CA GLN A 36 -13.39 -24.15 5.88
C GLN A 36 -12.93 -24.02 7.35
N GLY A 37 -13.44 -23.04 8.11
CA GLY A 37 -13.11 -22.86 9.52
C GLY A 37 -11.74 -22.23 9.79
N ILE A 38 -10.98 -21.87 8.76
CA ILE A 38 -9.70 -21.14 8.89
C ILE A 38 -9.92 -19.63 8.67
N THR A 39 -9.04 -18.80 9.23
CA THR A 39 -9.06 -17.34 8.99
C THR A 39 -8.80 -17.02 7.52
N THR A 40 -9.30 -15.86 7.06
CA THR A 40 -9.02 -15.37 5.70
C THR A 40 -7.52 -15.14 5.50
N ALA A 41 -6.80 -14.70 6.54
CA ALA A 41 -5.35 -14.61 6.54
C ALA A 41 -4.69 -15.97 6.21
N GLN A 42 -5.11 -17.05 6.88
CA GLN A 42 -4.58 -18.38 6.61
C GLN A 42 -4.92 -18.86 5.19
N ALA A 43 -6.15 -18.62 4.73
CA ALA A 43 -6.56 -18.98 3.38
C ALA A 43 -5.72 -18.26 2.30
N LEU A 44 -5.43 -16.98 2.49
CA LEU A 44 -4.56 -16.21 1.60
C LEU A 44 -3.13 -16.74 1.59
N LYS A 45 -2.58 -17.09 2.77
CA LYS A 45 -1.24 -17.69 2.86
C LYS A 45 -1.19 -19.03 2.12
N ASN A 46 -2.20 -19.88 2.30
CA ASN A 46 -2.30 -21.17 1.60
C ASN A 46 -2.42 -20.99 0.08
N ALA A 47 -3.07 -19.92 -0.37
CA ALA A 47 -3.18 -19.56 -1.79
C ALA A 47 -1.88 -18.98 -2.39
N GLY A 48 -0.79 -18.88 -1.62
CA GLY A 48 0.51 -18.41 -2.10
C GLY A 48 0.78 -16.92 -1.89
N VAL A 49 -0.09 -16.19 -1.19
CA VAL A 49 0.20 -14.80 -0.81
C VAL A 49 1.33 -14.77 0.22
N ARG A 50 2.39 -14.03 -0.07
CA ARG A 50 3.62 -13.98 0.74
C ARG A 50 3.66 -12.80 1.70
N THR A 51 3.12 -11.65 1.28
CA THR A 51 3.19 -10.40 2.07
C THR A 51 1.84 -9.69 2.17
N VAL A 52 1.63 -9.00 3.29
CA VAL A 52 0.43 -8.20 3.55
C VAL A 52 0.83 -6.77 3.87
N ASN A 53 0.15 -5.80 3.27
CA ASN A 53 0.23 -4.39 3.62
C ASN A 53 -1.11 -4.00 4.26
N VAL A 54 -1.09 -3.65 5.54
CA VAL A 54 -2.28 -3.19 6.27
C VAL A 54 -2.24 -1.68 6.39
N SER A 55 -3.26 -0.99 5.89
CA SER A 55 -3.42 0.44 6.09
C SER A 55 -4.04 0.71 7.47
N LEU A 56 -3.33 1.48 8.29
CA LEU A 56 -3.78 1.89 9.62
C LEU A 56 -3.17 3.26 9.95
N ASP A 57 -4.00 4.30 9.91
CA ASP A 57 -3.52 5.68 10.08
C ASP A 57 -3.53 6.15 11.53
N THR A 58 -4.16 5.39 12.44
CA THR A 58 -4.42 5.78 13.82
C THR A 58 -4.69 4.55 14.69
N LEU A 59 -4.27 4.60 15.96
CA LEU A 59 -4.59 3.63 17.02
C LEU A 59 -5.67 4.19 17.97
N ASP A 60 -6.03 5.45 17.85
CA ASP A 60 -7.17 6.02 18.56
C ASP A 60 -8.49 5.58 17.92
N ARG A 61 -9.33 4.94 18.73
CA ARG A 61 -10.62 4.37 18.28
C ARG A 61 -11.56 5.42 17.69
N ARG A 62 -11.59 6.63 18.26
CA ARG A 62 -12.48 7.70 17.79
C ARG A 62 -11.99 8.28 16.46
N SER A 63 -10.70 8.55 16.34
CA SER A 63 -10.05 8.98 15.10
C SER A 63 -10.22 7.93 14.00
N TYR A 64 -10.04 6.65 14.32
CA TYR A 64 -10.26 5.55 13.38
C TYR A 64 -11.71 5.53 12.87
N ALA A 65 -12.69 5.59 13.79
CA ALA A 65 -14.10 5.58 13.44
C ALA A 65 -14.50 6.80 12.59
N LYS A 66 -13.95 7.98 12.90
CA LYS A 66 -14.15 9.21 12.12
C LYS A 66 -13.61 9.07 10.70
N THR A 67 -12.39 8.55 10.54
CA THR A 67 -11.74 8.40 9.23
C THR A 67 -12.37 7.30 8.38
N THR A 68 -12.74 6.18 8.98
CA THR A 68 -13.27 5.01 8.25
C THR A 68 -14.80 4.98 8.15
N GLY A 69 -15.48 5.85 8.90
CA GLY A 69 -16.94 5.87 9.06
C GLY A 69 -17.49 4.70 9.90
N ARG A 70 -16.63 3.89 10.52
CA ARG A 70 -17.01 2.70 11.27
C ARG A 70 -16.10 2.46 12.48
N ASP A 71 -16.70 2.19 13.63
CA ASP A 71 -15.97 1.81 14.83
C ASP A 71 -15.54 0.32 14.78
N ILE A 72 -14.51 0.03 13.98
CA ILE A 72 -14.03 -1.33 13.70
C ILE A 72 -12.49 -1.45 13.82
N LEU A 73 -11.86 -0.60 14.63
CA LEU A 73 -10.41 -0.64 14.86
C LEU A 73 -9.96 -2.02 15.38
N ASP A 74 -10.71 -2.60 16.31
CA ASP A 74 -10.41 -3.92 16.89
C ASP A 74 -10.33 -5.01 15.81
N ARG A 75 -11.14 -4.92 14.75
CA ARG A 75 -11.11 -5.86 13.62
C ARG A 75 -9.89 -5.67 12.72
N ALA A 76 -9.40 -4.44 12.59
CA ALA A 76 -8.16 -4.17 11.86
C ALA A 76 -6.95 -4.73 12.63
N ILE A 77 -6.92 -4.53 13.95
CA ILE A 77 -5.88 -5.08 14.84
C ILE A 77 -5.93 -6.61 14.86
N GLY A 78 -7.11 -7.20 15.07
CA GLY A 78 -7.29 -8.65 15.02
C GLY A 78 -6.94 -9.24 13.66
N GLY A 79 -7.17 -8.50 12.58
CA GLY A 79 -6.69 -8.84 11.24
C GLY A 79 -5.16 -8.86 11.11
N ILE A 80 -4.45 -7.91 11.74
CA ILE A 80 -2.99 -7.90 11.81
C ILE A 80 -2.49 -9.12 12.60
N ASP A 81 -3.09 -9.40 13.74
CA ASP A 81 -2.70 -10.53 14.59
C ASP A 81 -3.00 -11.88 13.91
N ALA A 82 -4.09 -11.99 13.14
CA ALA A 82 -4.39 -13.14 12.30
C ALA A 82 -3.35 -13.32 11.17
N ALA A 83 -2.90 -12.24 10.54
CA ALA A 83 -1.81 -12.30 9.56
C ALA A 83 -0.50 -12.77 10.19
N ARG A 84 -0.16 -12.29 11.39
CA ARG A 84 1.03 -12.76 12.12
C ARG A 84 0.94 -14.25 12.41
N SER A 85 -0.20 -14.69 12.93
CA SER A 85 -0.46 -16.10 13.25
C SER A 85 -0.40 -17.01 12.03
N ALA A 86 -0.81 -16.52 10.85
CA ALA A 86 -0.72 -17.27 9.59
C ALA A 86 0.71 -17.38 9.02
N GLY A 87 1.69 -16.65 9.57
CA GLY A 87 3.09 -16.75 9.14
C GLY A 87 3.37 -16.07 7.78
N PHE A 88 2.77 -14.91 7.52
CA PHE A 88 3.21 -14.09 6.37
C PHE A 88 4.67 -13.68 6.54
N GLU A 89 5.44 -13.69 5.45
CA GLU A 89 6.89 -13.41 5.49
C GLU A 89 7.19 -11.97 5.89
N LYS A 90 6.26 -11.07 5.56
CA LYS A 90 6.38 -9.66 5.89
C LYS A 90 5.00 -9.02 5.98
N ILE A 91 4.71 -8.45 7.13
CA ILE A 91 3.50 -7.65 7.37
C ILE A 91 3.95 -6.20 7.47
N LYS A 92 3.43 -5.36 6.58
CA LYS A 92 3.78 -3.94 6.52
C LYS A 92 2.60 -3.13 7.05
N LEU A 93 2.87 -2.26 8.02
CA LEU A 93 1.87 -1.30 8.50
C LEU A 93 2.07 0.01 7.74
N ASN A 94 1.06 0.45 6.99
CA ASN A 94 1.11 1.69 6.23
C ASN A 94 0.28 2.75 6.93
N THR A 95 0.92 3.88 7.21
CA THR A 95 0.26 5.06 7.77
C THR A 95 0.49 6.24 6.86
N VAL A 96 -0.60 6.84 6.37
CA VAL A 96 -0.55 8.12 5.65
C VAL A 96 -0.36 9.25 6.66
N LEU A 97 0.69 10.04 6.49
CA LEU A 97 1.02 11.19 7.33
C LEU A 97 0.07 12.35 7.03
N MET A 98 -0.65 12.79 8.05
CA MET A 98 -1.59 13.91 7.95
C MET A 98 -1.38 14.86 9.13
N ARG A 99 -0.97 16.10 8.81
CA ARG A 99 -0.77 17.15 9.81
C ARG A 99 -2.08 17.44 10.53
N HIS A 100 -1.99 17.72 11.83
CA HIS A 100 -3.13 17.97 12.73
C HIS A 100 -4.12 16.80 12.85
N HIS A 101 -3.80 15.64 12.29
CA HIS A 101 -4.66 14.45 12.34
C HIS A 101 -3.98 13.31 13.10
N ASN A 102 -2.79 12.84 12.68
CA ASN A 102 -2.16 11.65 13.28
C ASN A 102 -0.68 11.81 13.66
N GLU A 103 -0.12 13.02 13.55
CA GLU A 103 1.28 13.30 13.95
C GLU A 103 1.58 13.00 15.43
N HIS A 104 0.56 13.13 16.29
CA HIS A 104 0.67 12.81 17.71
C HIS A 104 0.74 11.28 17.98
N GLU A 105 0.40 10.45 16.99
CA GLU A 105 0.39 8.99 17.12
C GLU A 105 1.65 8.31 16.60
N LEU A 106 2.57 9.04 15.95
CA LEU A 106 3.77 8.46 15.34
C LEU A 106 4.54 7.56 16.33
N LYS A 107 4.74 8.04 17.57
CA LYS A 107 5.38 7.26 18.64
C LYS A 107 4.64 5.95 18.94
N ASN A 108 3.31 6.01 19.05
CA ASN A 108 2.48 4.87 19.41
C ASN A 108 2.46 3.85 18.27
N LEU A 109 2.40 4.30 17.02
CA LEU A 109 2.50 3.44 15.84
C LEU A 109 3.86 2.75 15.74
N VAL A 110 4.96 3.46 16.02
CA VAL A 110 6.31 2.86 16.06
C VAL A 110 6.39 1.75 17.11
N LYS A 111 5.90 2.00 18.32
CA LYS A 111 5.87 0.98 19.38
C LYS A 111 4.97 -0.20 19.01
N PHE A 112 3.75 0.08 18.55
CA PHE A 112 2.80 -0.94 18.12
C PHE A 112 3.36 -1.86 17.04
N ALA A 113 4.10 -1.29 16.08
CA ALA A 113 4.79 -2.05 15.05
C ALA A 113 5.95 -2.87 15.63
N GLY A 114 6.77 -2.29 16.51
CA GLY A 114 7.86 -2.97 17.22
C GLY A 114 7.41 -4.19 18.02
N ASP A 115 6.38 -4.02 18.83
CA ASP A 115 5.84 -5.09 19.68
C ASP A 115 5.27 -6.27 18.86
N ARG A 116 5.05 -6.07 17.56
CA ARG A 116 4.45 -7.05 16.64
C ARG A 116 5.38 -7.48 15.51
N ASP A 117 6.62 -7.00 15.47
CA ASP A 117 7.57 -7.22 14.39
C ASP A 117 6.98 -6.84 13.00
N LEU A 118 6.37 -5.66 12.95
CA LEU A 118 5.78 -5.11 11.71
C LEU A 118 6.74 -4.14 11.05
N LEU A 119 6.83 -4.20 9.72
CA LEU A 119 7.54 -3.19 8.95
C LEU A 119 6.66 -1.95 8.79
N LEU A 120 6.86 -0.95 9.66
CA LEU A 120 6.11 0.31 9.63
C LEU A 120 6.57 1.19 8.47
N ARG A 121 5.64 1.78 7.73
CA ARG A 121 5.91 2.73 6.65
C ARG A 121 5.02 3.96 6.78
N PHE A 122 5.66 5.10 6.92
CA PHE A 122 5.01 6.39 6.84
C PHE A 122 5.01 6.89 5.40
N ILE A 123 3.84 7.31 4.92
CA ILE A 123 3.60 7.69 3.53
C ILE A 123 3.11 9.12 3.51
N GLU A 124 3.74 9.99 2.73
CA GLU A 124 3.23 11.35 2.54
C GLU A 124 1.83 11.32 1.92
N LEU A 125 0.94 12.20 2.40
CA LEU A 125 -0.36 12.41 1.78
C LEU A 125 -0.17 12.87 0.34
N MET A 126 -0.80 12.15 -0.60
CA MET A 126 -0.81 12.46 -2.02
C MET A 126 -2.20 12.92 -2.44
N PRO A 127 -2.34 13.74 -3.51
CA PRO A 127 -3.62 14.23 -4.00
C PRO A 127 -4.39 13.15 -4.80
N VAL A 128 -4.55 11.96 -4.22
CA VAL A 128 -5.21 10.81 -4.87
C VAL A 128 -6.49 10.39 -4.17
N SER A 129 -6.71 10.92 -2.96
CA SER A 129 -7.90 10.69 -2.15
C SER A 129 -8.87 11.86 -2.33
N SER A 130 -10.16 11.55 -2.47
CA SER A 130 -11.23 12.55 -2.42
C SER A 130 -11.80 12.77 -1.02
N THR A 131 -11.33 12.04 -0.01
CA THR A 131 -11.77 12.16 1.38
C THR A 131 -10.88 13.12 2.16
N HIS A 132 -9.57 12.85 2.16
CA HIS A 132 -8.54 13.78 2.63
C HIS A 132 -7.89 14.40 1.39
N VAL A 133 -8.40 15.55 0.97
CA VAL A 133 -7.80 16.35 -0.11
C VAL A 133 -6.53 16.99 0.44
N LEU A 134 -5.42 16.81 -0.26
CA LEU A 134 -4.14 17.39 0.13
C LEU A 134 -4.22 18.93 0.10
N THR A 135 -3.80 19.57 1.19
CA THR A 135 -3.62 21.02 1.33
C THR A 135 -2.27 21.29 1.99
N GLU A 136 -1.78 22.52 1.93
CA GLU A 136 -0.57 22.89 2.67
C GLU A 136 -0.74 22.70 4.18
N GLU A 137 -1.93 23.01 4.71
CA GLU A 137 -2.27 22.90 6.13
C GLU A 137 -2.26 21.46 6.66
N ASN A 138 -2.64 20.47 5.84
CA ASN A 138 -2.68 19.08 6.26
C ASN A 138 -1.46 18.27 5.84
N PHE A 139 -0.52 18.88 5.12
CA PHE A 139 0.67 18.20 4.63
C PHE A 139 1.72 18.05 5.74
N LEU A 140 2.08 16.80 6.04
CA LEU A 140 3.19 16.45 6.92
C LEU A 140 4.32 15.79 6.11
N PRO A 141 5.43 16.51 5.83
CA PRO A 141 6.59 15.95 5.13
C PRO A 141 7.18 14.75 5.88
N SER A 142 7.61 13.73 5.14
CA SER A 142 8.26 12.54 5.70
C SER A 142 9.53 12.88 6.49
N GLY A 143 10.29 13.87 6.05
CA GLY A 143 11.48 14.36 6.77
C GLY A 143 11.15 15.02 8.11
N GLU A 144 9.98 15.66 8.23
CA GLU A 144 9.52 16.23 9.50
C GLU A 144 9.02 15.13 10.44
N ALA A 145 8.22 14.19 9.93
CA ALA A 145 7.79 13.01 10.68
C ALA A 145 8.99 12.22 11.23
N LYS A 146 10.06 12.07 10.43
CA LYS A 146 11.32 11.47 10.87
C LYS A 146 11.92 12.21 12.07
N LYS A 147 12.01 13.55 12.01
CA LYS A 147 12.55 14.37 13.12
C LYS A 147 11.70 14.26 14.39
N LEU A 148 10.37 14.22 14.26
CA LEU A 148 9.47 14.02 15.40
C LEU A 148 9.71 12.66 16.08
N ILE A 149 9.86 11.59 15.28
CA ILE A 149 10.20 10.26 15.79
C ILE A 149 11.56 10.28 16.49
N GLU A 150 12.57 10.92 15.88
CA GLU A 150 13.91 11.02 16.48
C GLU A 150 13.90 11.75 17.83
N PHE A 151 13.10 12.81 17.94
CA PHE A 151 12.92 13.55 19.18
C PHE A 151 12.23 12.70 20.26
N GLN A 152 11.23 11.90 19.91
CA GLN A 152 10.41 11.15 20.86
C GLN A 152 11.00 9.78 21.26
N LEU A 153 11.78 9.15 20.39
CA LEU A 153 12.20 7.75 20.51
C LEU A 153 13.71 7.53 20.35
N GLY A 154 14.47 8.53 19.89
CA GLY A 154 15.91 8.43 19.67
C GLY A 154 16.30 8.32 18.19
N LYS A 155 17.61 8.39 17.90
CA LYS A 155 18.13 8.56 16.54
C LYS A 155 17.75 7.39 15.62
N LEU A 156 17.49 7.72 14.34
CA LEU A 156 17.21 6.75 13.29
C LEU A 156 18.45 6.53 12.44
N LYS A 157 19.01 5.31 12.47
CA LYS A 157 20.14 4.91 11.65
C LYS A 157 19.67 4.54 10.23
N PRO A 158 20.19 5.14 9.16
CA PRO A 158 19.84 4.74 7.79
C PRO A 158 20.19 3.27 7.51
N ARG A 159 19.32 2.58 6.76
CA ARG A 159 19.50 1.19 6.28
C ARG A 159 19.43 1.12 4.76
N PRO A 160 20.44 1.65 4.04
CA PRO A 160 20.44 1.66 2.57
C PRO A 160 20.52 0.26 1.94
N ASP A 161 21.01 -0.71 2.71
CA ASP A 161 21.12 -2.13 2.40
C ASP A 161 19.75 -2.86 2.45
N PHE A 162 18.78 -2.32 3.19
CA PHE A 162 17.47 -2.93 3.33
C PHE A 162 16.49 -2.38 2.28
N ARG A 163 15.98 -3.26 1.42
CA ARG A 163 15.01 -2.93 0.36
C ARG A 163 13.81 -3.85 0.40
N THR A 164 12.69 -3.34 -0.11
CA THR A 164 11.45 -4.09 -0.34
C THR A 164 10.86 -3.68 -1.68
N ASN A 165 9.83 -4.38 -2.16
CA ASN A 165 9.03 -3.90 -3.28
C ASN A 165 8.41 -2.52 -2.97
N GLY A 166 8.93 -1.48 -3.61
CA GLY A 166 8.45 -0.10 -3.49
C GLY A 166 9.51 0.93 -3.07
N PRO A 167 9.15 2.22 -3.12
CA PRO A 167 10.11 3.33 -3.11
C PRO A 167 10.50 3.78 -1.69
N SER A 168 10.36 2.91 -0.69
CA SER A 168 10.58 3.32 0.70
C SER A 168 12.07 3.36 1.06
N SER A 169 12.46 4.43 1.74
CA SER A 169 13.76 4.55 2.40
C SER A 169 13.63 4.08 3.84
N TYR A 170 14.45 3.12 4.25
CA TYR A 170 14.35 2.48 5.56
C TYR A 170 15.42 2.98 6.53
N TYR A 171 15.01 3.07 7.79
CA TYR A 171 15.83 3.42 8.93
C TYR A 171 15.54 2.44 10.07
N GLN A 172 16.51 2.27 10.95
CA GLN A 172 16.37 1.47 12.15
C GLN A 172 16.44 2.38 13.38
N LEU A 173 15.53 2.16 14.33
CA LEU A 173 15.56 2.87 15.62
C LEU A 173 16.77 2.41 16.44
N GLN A 174 17.53 3.34 17.00
CA GLN A 174 18.68 3.00 17.83
C GLN A 174 18.24 2.13 19.03
N ASN A 175 18.99 1.06 19.31
CA ASN A 175 18.71 0.09 20.38
C ASN A 175 17.40 -0.70 20.19
N SER A 176 16.90 -0.82 18.95
CA SER A 176 15.76 -1.65 18.60
C SER A 176 15.96 -2.28 17.22
N ASP A 177 15.33 -3.43 16.97
CA ASP A 177 15.26 -4.04 15.65
C ASP A 177 14.13 -3.45 14.77
N GLN A 178 13.36 -2.50 15.31
CA GLN A 178 12.27 -1.88 14.58
C GLN A 178 12.78 -1.09 13.37
N LEU A 179 12.32 -1.53 12.19
CA LEU A 179 12.54 -0.86 10.91
C LEU A 179 11.37 0.08 10.59
N ILE A 180 11.69 1.31 10.19
CA ILE A 180 10.74 2.35 9.82
C ILE A 180 11.07 2.82 8.41
N GLY A 181 10.10 2.68 7.52
CA GLY A 181 10.17 3.17 6.15
C GLY A 181 9.51 4.53 6.01
N PHE A 182 10.07 5.37 5.15
CA PHE A 182 9.46 6.62 4.72
C PHE A 182 9.24 6.58 3.21
N ILE A 183 8.06 7.01 2.77
CA ILE A 183 7.65 7.10 1.37
C ILE A 183 7.32 8.57 1.09
N GLY A 184 8.33 9.31 0.61
CA GLY A 184 8.21 10.74 0.32
C GLY A 184 7.75 11.02 -1.10
N ALA A 185 6.54 10.64 -1.49
CA ALA A 185 6.07 10.83 -2.87
C ALA A 185 5.94 12.31 -3.28
N MET A 186 5.74 13.21 -2.32
CA MET A 186 5.62 14.64 -2.60
C MET A 186 6.98 15.34 -2.50
N THR A 187 7.84 14.95 -1.54
CA THR A 187 9.12 15.64 -1.29
C THR A 187 10.33 15.04 -1.99
N ASN A 188 10.32 13.73 -2.30
CA ASN A 188 11.45 13.09 -2.99
C ASN A 188 11.37 13.33 -4.49
N LEU A 189 12.29 14.11 -5.04
CA LEU A 189 12.33 14.40 -6.48
C LEU A 189 12.62 13.14 -7.31
N ASN A 190 13.34 12.17 -6.75
CA ASN A 190 13.79 10.96 -7.44
C ASN A 190 12.83 9.77 -7.26
N PHE A 191 11.61 10.02 -6.78
CA PHE A 191 10.63 9.00 -6.44
C PHE A 191 10.29 8.07 -7.64
N CYS A 192 10.29 8.63 -8.85
CA CYS A 192 9.87 7.93 -10.06
C CYS A 192 11.00 7.21 -10.80
N GLU A 193 12.27 7.56 -10.56
CA GLU A 193 13.44 7.09 -11.34
C GLU A 193 13.54 5.56 -11.43
N THR A 194 13.13 4.86 -10.38
CA THR A 194 13.19 3.38 -10.30
C THR A 194 11.80 2.72 -10.33
N CYS A 195 10.77 3.47 -10.72
CA CYS A 195 9.40 2.98 -10.69
C CYS A 195 9.10 1.98 -11.82
N ASN A 196 8.97 0.71 -11.45
CA ASN A 196 8.62 -0.39 -12.35
C ASN A 196 7.15 -0.84 -12.26
N LYS A 197 6.26 0.00 -11.71
CA LYS A 197 4.85 -0.36 -11.51
C LYS A 197 3.96 -0.02 -12.71
N LEU A 198 3.01 -0.90 -12.97
CA LEU A 198 1.79 -0.67 -13.75
C LEU A 198 0.58 -1.00 -12.86
N ARG A 199 -0.61 -0.54 -13.25
CA ARG A 199 -1.86 -0.86 -12.55
C ARG A 199 -2.91 -1.31 -13.54
N LEU A 200 -3.72 -2.28 -13.13
CA LEU A 200 -4.97 -2.62 -13.80
C LEU A 200 -6.12 -2.11 -12.92
N THR A 201 -6.96 -1.24 -13.47
CA THR A 201 -8.12 -0.70 -12.76
C THR A 201 -9.21 -1.77 -12.61
N SER A 202 -10.17 -1.52 -11.73
CA SER A 202 -11.31 -2.42 -11.52
C SER A 202 -12.22 -2.60 -12.75
N GLU A 203 -12.14 -1.68 -13.72
CA GLU A 203 -12.88 -1.75 -14.99
C GLU A 203 -12.09 -2.47 -16.09
N GLY A 204 -10.83 -2.84 -15.83
CA GLY A 204 -9.96 -3.50 -16.79
C GLY A 204 -9.15 -2.54 -17.67
N LYS A 205 -8.85 -1.33 -17.18
CA LYS A 205 -7.95 -0.40 -17.87
C LYS A 205 -6.54 -0.47 -17.32
N LEU A 206 -5.52 -0.51 -18.18
CA LEU A 206 -4.13 -0.35 -17.76
C LEU A 206 -3.80 1.11 -17.54
N ARG A 207 -3.13 1.38 -16.42
CA ARG A 207 -2.70 2.71 -16.00
C ARG A 207 -1.20 2.68 -15.71
N PRO A 208 -0.37 3.44 -16.45
CA PRO A 208 1.08 3.36 -16.32
C PRO A 208 1.63 4.12 -15.11
N CYS A 209 0.90 5.10 -14.59
CA CYS A 209 1.28 5.89 -13.42
C CYS A 209 0.06 6.17 -12.52
N LEU A 210 0.24 6.18 -11.20
CA LEU A 210 -0.82 6.59 -10.27
C LEU A 210 -1.17 8.06 -10.47
N GLY A 211 -0.16 8.93 -10.51
CA GLY A 211 -0.31 10.38 -10.64
C GLY A 211 -0.31 10.87 -12.08
N SER A 212 -0.95 10.15 -12.99
CA SER A 212 -1.29 10.65 -14.33
C SER A 212 -2.62 10.06 -14.75
N HIS A 213 -3.41 10.78 -15.54
CA HIS A 213 -4.76 10.39 -15.93
C HIS A 213 -4.83 9.32 -17.04
N LEU A 214 -3.70 8.92 -17.62
CA LEU A 214 -3.64 7.96 -18.73
C LEU A 214 -4.22 6.60 -18.35
N GLU A 215 -5.26 6.15 -19.06
CA GLU A 215 -5.87 4.83 -18.93
C GLU A 215 -6.12 4.22 -20.31
N PHE A 216 -5.74 2.95 -20.49
CA PHE A 216 -5.85 2.23 -21.77
C PHE A 216 -6.71 0.98 -21.60
N ASP A 217 -7.69 0.74 -22.47
CA ASP A 217 -8.68 -0.32 -22.27
C ASP A 217 -8.15 -1.71 -22.62
N MET A 218 -7.57 -2.39 -21.62
CA MET A 218 -7.12 -3.77 -21.75
C MET A 218 -8.29 -4.76 -21.83
N ARG A 219 -9.46 -4.39 -21.32
CA ARG A 219 -10.63 -5.27 -21.33
C ARG A 219 -11.17 -5.45 -22.74
N GLU A 220 -11.12 -4.42 -23.59
CA GLU A 220 -11.43 -4.56 -25.02
C GLU A 220 -10.47 -5.52 -25.72
N VAL A 221 -9.16 -5.37 -25.48
CA VAL A 221 -8.13 -6.25 -26.03
C VAL A 221 -8.37 -7.71 -25.63
N LEU A 222 -8.55 -7.98 -24.34
CA LEU A 222 -8.76 -9.33 -23.80
C LEU A 222 -10.09 -9.98 -24.23
N ARG A 223 -11.07 -9.19 -24.67
CA ARG A 223 -12.39 -9.70 -25.10
C ARG A 223 -12.55 -9.81 -26.60
N ASN A 224 -11.56 -9.35 -27.37
CA ASN A 224 -11.60 -9.44 -28.81
C ASN A 224 -11.17 -10.86 -29.23
N PRO A 225 -12.06 -11.67 -29.85
CA PRO A 225 -11.72 -13.02 -30.28
C PRO A 225 -10.69 -13.05 -31.43
N SER A 226 -10.42 -11.91 -32.08
CA SER A 226 -9.40 -11.81 -33.13
C SER A 226 -7.99 -11.50 -32.62
N MET A 227 -7.81 -11.30 -31.31
CA MET A 227 -6.52 -10.97 -30.70
C MET A 227 -5.91 -12.19 -29.99
N ASP A 228 -4.59 -12.30 -30.03
CA ASP A 228 -3.83 -13.36 -29.37
C ASP A 228 -2.90 -12.81 -28.26
N ASP A 229 -2.12 -13.70 -27.63
CA ASP A 229 -1.16 -13.34 -26.59
C ASP A 229 -0.07 -12.36 -27.08
N ASN A 230 0.29 -12.37 -28.37
CA ASN A 230 1.26 -11.43 -28.93
C ASN A 230 0.67 -10.02 -29.00
N ASP A 231 -0.60 -9.89 -29.36
CA ASP A 231 -1.29 -8.60 -29.39
C ASP A 231 -1.44 -8.03 -27.98
N ILE A 232 -1.74 -8.88 -26.99
CA ILE A 232 -1.76 -8.49 -25.57
C ILE A 232 -0.38 -8.00 -25.13
N ALA A 233 0.69 -8.72 -25.46
CA ALA A 233 2.06 -8.33 -25.12
C ALA A 233 2.46 -6.99 -25.75
N LYS A 234 2.14 -6.78 -27.04
CA LYS A 234 2.36 -5.50 -27.74
C LYS A 234 1.62 -4.36 -27.04
N PHE A 235 0.35 -4.56 -26.68
CA PHE A 235 -0.44 -3.56 -25.97
C PHE A 235 0.19 -3.19 -24.62
N PHE A 236 0.70 -4.16 -23.85
CA PHE A 236 1.43 -3.87 -22.62
C PHE A 236 2.67 -2.99 -22.87
N LEU A 237 3.51 -3.32 -23.85
CA LEU A 237 4.70 -2.54 -24.19
C LEU A 237 4.35 -1.13 -24.64
N GLU A 238 3.28 -0.99 -25.41
CA GLU A 238 2.72 0.29 -25.83
C GLU A 238 2.25 1.16 -24.67
N VAL A 239 1.65 0.58 -23.64
CA VAL A 239 1.26 1.32 -22.43
C VAL A 239 2.50 1.71 -21.60
N VAL A 240 3.49 0.81 -21.51
CA VAL A 240 4.76 1.10 -20.84
C VAL A 240 5.50 2.26 -21.50
N ASN A 241 5.54 2.31 -22.83
CA ASN A 241 6.17 3.41 -23.58
C ASN A 241 5.48 4.77 -23.36
N ARG A 242 4.22 4.77 -22.95
CA ARG A 242 3.46 5.98 -22.60
C ARG A 242 3.54 6.34 -21.12
N LYS A 243 4.33 5.60 -20.33
CA LYS A 243 4.53 5.91 -18.92
C LYS A 243 5.27 7.25 -18.79
N PRO A 244 4.70 8.24 -18.09
CA PRO A 244 5.38 9.51 -17.90
C PRO A 244 6.64 9.32 -17.05
N GLU A 245 7.65 10.15 -17.29
CA GLU A 245 8.93 10.11 -16.56
C GLU A 245 8.73 10.35 -15.05
N GLN A 246 7.75 11.16 -14.69
CA GLN A 246 7.37 11.45 -13.31
C GLN A 246 5.85 11.57 -13.13
N HIS A 247 5.39 11.49 -11.88
CA HIS A 247 4.00 11.76 -11.57
C HIS A 247 3.69 13.26 -11.56
N GLU A 248 2.45 13.62 -11.82
CA GLU A 248 1.96 15.00 -11.87
C GLU A 248 1.50 15.52 -10.49
N PHE A 249 1.72 14.78 -9.38
CA PHE A 249 1.18 15.14 -8.06
C PHE A 249 1.52 16.58 -7.59
N ARG A 250 2.62 17.15 -8.07
CA ARG A 250 3.07 18.51 -7.73
C ARG A 250 2.47 19.60 -8.63
N GLU A 251 1.77 19.20 -9.69
CA GLU A 251 1.27 20.08 -10.75
C GLU A 251 -0.26 20.25 -10.65
N ASN A 252 -0.78 20.43 -9.43
CA ASN A 252 -2.22 20.53 -9.15
C ASN A 252 -3.04 19.31 -9.61
N TYR A 253 -2.45 18.12 -9.56
CA TYR A 253 -3.14 16.87 -9.86
C TYR A 253 -4.43 16.74 -9.05
N GLN A 254 -5.54 16.46 -9.73
CA GLN A 254 -6.81 16.16 -9.08
C GLN A 254 -7.25 14.73 -9.41
N PRO A 255 -7.66 13.93 -8.43
CA PRO A 255 -8.06 12.56 -8.70
C PRO A 255 -9.38 12.56 -9.48
N GLY A 256 -9.35 12.12 -10.74
CA GLY A 256 -10.57 11.94 -11.54
C GLY A 256 -11.43 10.74 -11.08
N ARG A 257 -10.92 9.91 -10.16
CA ARG A 257 -11.55 8.65 -9.69
C ARG A 257 -11.16 8.39 -8.23
N LYS A 258 -12.01 7.66 -7.50
CA LYS A 258 -11.67 7.18 -6.14
C LYS A 258 -10.52 6.16 -6.20
N MET A 259 -9.67 6.12 -5.17
CA MET A 259 -8.55 5.16 -5.08
C MET A 259 -8.95 3.70 -5.32
N ILE A 260 -10.10 3.28 -4.78
CA ILE A 260 -10.62 1.93 -4.95
C ILE A 260 -10.89 1.53 -6.41
N ALA A 261 -11.11 2.52 -7.30
CA ALA A 261 -11.33 2.25 -8.71
C ALA A 261 -10.03 1.99 -9.48
N ILE A 262 -8.90 2.56 -9.02
CA ILE A 262 -7.60 2.58 -9.71
C ILE A 262 -6.53 1.69 -9.04
N GLY A 263 -6.98 0.67 -8.30
CA GLY A 263 -6.11 -0.34 -7.68
C GLY A 263 -5.57 0.03 -6.30
N GLY A 264 -6.25 0.93 -5.58
CA GLY A 264 -5.99 1.28 -4.18
C GLY A 264 -6.99 0.70 -3.19
#